data_AF-A0A5P9EYY3-F1
#
_entry.id   AF-A0A5P9EYY3-F1
#
_cell.length_a   1.000
_cell.length_b   1.000
_cell.length_c   1.000
_cell.angle_alpha   90.00
_cell.angle_beta   90.00
_cell.angle_gamma   90.00
#
_symmetry.space_group_name_H-M   'P 1'
#
loop_
_entity.id
_entity.type
_entity.pdbx_description
1 polymer ?
#
loop_
_entity_poly.entity_id
_entity_poly.type
_entity_poly.pdbx_seq_one_letter_code
_entity_poly.pdbx_strand_id
1 'polypeptide(L)' 'MSENNIHHKLRNLMNNIAMNAELAKLQLSQQAPPEKILASLEKVTEGCKGCAEVLESEPHNNG' A
#
# COMPACT_ATOMS: atom_id res chain seq x y z
N MET A 1 -14.97 8.18 -15.22
CA MET A 1 -14.31 6.91 -14.82
C MET A 1 -15.33 6.09 -14.04
N SER A 2 -15.52 4.81 -14.33
CA SER A 2 -16.46 3.96 -13.58
C SER A 2 -15.94 3.69 -12.17
N GLU A 3 -16.76 3.94 -11.15
CA GLU A 3 -16.55 3.75 -9.70
C GLU A 3 -15.89 2.40 -9.35
N ASN A 4 -16.16 1.35 -10.13
CA ASN A 4 -15.53 0.03 -10.00
C ASN A 4 -13.99 0.10 -10.06
N ASN A 5 -13.42 1.02 -10.85
CA ASN A 5 -11.97 1.10 -11.05
C ASN A 5 -11.23 1.60 -9.79
N ILE A 6 -11.83 2.50 -9.01
CA ILE A 6 -11.22 3.04 -7.78
C ILE A 6 -11.16 1.98 -6.70
N HIS A 7 -12.27 1.27 -6.46
CA HIS A 7 -12.30 0.16 -5.50
C HIS A 7 -11.31 -0.95 -5.88
N HIS A 8 -11.16 -1.26 -7.17
CA HIS A 8 -10.16 -2.23 -7.62
C HIS A 8 -8.72 -1.74 -7.37
N LYS A 9 -8.42 -0.46 -7.65
CA LYS A 9 -7.09 0.13 -7.37
C LYS A 9 -6.77 0.13 -5.88
N LEU A 10 -7.70 0.59 -5.04
CA LEU A 10 -7.53 0.61 -3.59
C LEU A 10 -7.32 -0.81 -3.04
N ARG A 11 -8.11 -1.79 -3.49
CA ARG A 11 -7.92 -3.19 -3.07
C ARG A 11 -6.51 -3.69 -3.38
N ASN A 12 -5.98 -3.40 -4.56
CA ASN A 12 -4.62 -3.83 -4.94
C ASN A 12 -3.55 -3.17 -4.07
N LEU A 13 -3.68 -1.87 -3.81
CA LEU A 13 -2.77 -1.13 -2.93
C LEU A 13 -2.80 -1.67 -1.50
N MET A 14 -4.00 -1.90 -0.95
CA MET A 14 -4.18 -2.48 0.39
C MET A 14 -3.60 -3.89 0.50
N ASN A 15 -3.76 -4.72 -0.53
CA ASN A 15 -3.15 -6.05 -0.56
C ASN A 15 -1.62 -5.97 -0.56
N ASN A 16 -1.04 -5.05 -1.34
CA ASN A 16 0.40 -4.82 -1.35
C ASN A 16 0.91 -4.33 0.01
N ILE A 17 0.18 -3.43 0.68
CA ILE A 17 0.50 -2.97 2.05
C ILE A 17 0.51 -4.16 3.01
N ALA A 18 -0.56 -4.96 3.03
CA ALA A 18 -0.68 -6.09 3.95
C ALA A 18 0.43 -7.13 3.72
N MET A 19 0.71 -7.48 2.46
CA MET A 19 1.76 -8.43 2.11
C MET A 19 3.14 -7.93 2.55
N ASN A 20 3.50 -6.67 2.26
CA ASN A 20 4.82 -6.16 2.62
C ASN A 20 4.98 -5.97 4.13
N ALA A 21 3.90 -5.67 4.85
CA ALA A 21 3.91 -5.61 6.31
C ALA A 21 4.16 -7.00 6.94
N GLU A 22 3.47 -8.04 6.46
CA GLU A 22 3.71 -9.41 6.92
C GLU A 22 5.11 -9.91 6.52
N LEU A 23 5.58 -9.55 5.32
CA LEU A 23 6.94 -9.86 4.88
C LEU A 23 8.00 -9.20 5.77
N ALA A 24 7.81 -7.94 6.16
CA ALA A 24 8.72 -7.24 7.07
C ALA A 24 8.76 -7.91 8.45
N LYS A 25 7.61 -8.34 9.00
CA LYS A 25 7.55 -9.12 10.25
C LYS A 25 8.32 -10.43 10.13
N LEU A 26 8.14 -11.16 9.03
CA LEU A 26 8.84 -12.42 8.77
C LEU A 26 10.35 -12.23 8.60
N GLN A 27 10.77 -11.16 7.93
CA GLN A 27 12.18 -10.79 7.77
C GLN A 27 12.83 -10.44 9.11
N LEU A 28 12.11 -9.69 9.97
CA LEU A 28 12.53 -9.41 11.34
C LEU A 28 12.69 -10.70 12.16
N SER A 29 11.72 -11.62 12.10
CA SER A 29 11.80 -12.88 12.86
C SER A 29 12.95 -13.78 12.39
N GLN A 30 13.35 -13.67 11.13
CA GLN A 30 14.46 -14.43 10.54
C GLN A 30 15.82 -13.71 10.63
N GLN A 31 15.90 -12.56 11.29
CA GLN A 31 17.14 -11.75 11.36
C GLN A 31 17.70 -11.42 9.97
N ALA A 32 16.82 -11.14 9.01
CA ALA A 32 17.23 -10.70 7.68
C ALA A 32 18.02 -9.38 7.76
N PRO A 33 18.86 -9.08 6.75
CA PRO A 33 19.58 -7.80 6.69
C PRO A 33 18.62 -6.60 6.83
N PRO A 34 18.99 -5.57 7.62
CA PRO A 34 18.15 -4.39 7.85
C PRO A 34 17.65 -3.74 6.56
N GLU A 35 18.46 -3.75 5.50
CA GLU A 35 18.13 -3.17 4.20
C GLU A 35 16.94 -3.88 3.53
N LYS A 36 16.80 -5.20 3.74
CA LYS A 36 15.65 -5.96 3.21
C LYS A 36 14.36 -5.63 3.96
N ILE A 37 14.45 -5.43 5.27
CA ILE A 37 13.32 -5.03 6.11
C ILE A 37 12.89 -3.62 5.73
N LEU A 38 13.86 -2.72 5.59
CA LEU A 38 13.63 -1.33 5.18
C LEU A 38 12.93 -1.27 3.82
N ALA A 39 13.41 -2.03 2.82
CA ALA A 39 12.78 -2.08 1.50
C ALA A 39 11.32 -2.55 1.54
N SER A 40 10.97 -3.49 2.42
CA SER A 40 9.57 -3.92 2.62
C SER A 40 8.73 -2.80 3.25
N LEU A 41 9.28 -2.06 4.22
CA LEU A 41 8.59 -0.93 4.85
C LEU A 41 8.45 0.30 3.93
N GLU A 42 9.41 0.53 3.04
CA GLU A 42 9.31 1.55 1.99
C GLU A 42 8.11 1.26 1.07
N LYS A 43 7.93 0.00 0.64
CA LYS A 43 6.78 -0.42 -0.16
C LYS A 43 5.44 -0.25 0.56
N VAL A 44 5.40 -0.47 1.89
CA VAL A 44 4.21 -0.17 2.70
C VAL A 44 3.89 1.32 2.62
N THR A 45 4.91 2.16 2.79
CA THR A 45 4.75 3.62 2.72
C THR A 45 4.31 4.10 1.34
N GLU A 46 4.88 3.55 0.27
CA GLU A 46 4.47 3.80 -1.11
C GLU A 46 3.03 3.40 -1.36
N GLY A 47 2.60 2.23 -0.87
CA GLY A 47 1.21 1.78 -0.95
C GLY A 47 0.25 2.77 -0.28
N CYS A 48 0.59 3.27 0.90
CA CYS A 48 -0.20 4.28 1.61
C CYS A 48 -0.31 5.59 0.82
N LYS A 49 0.79 6.07 0.22
CA LYS A 49 0.78 7.26 -0.65
C LYS A 49 -0.10 7.04 -1.88
N GLY A 50 0.01 5.88 -2.53
CA GLY A 50 -0.85 5.51 -3.65
C GLY A 50 -2.34 5.46 -3.26
N CYS A 51 -2.68 5.03 -2.04
CA CYS A 51 -4.06 5.09 -1.55
C CYS A 51 -4.54 6.54 -1.44
N ALA A 52 -3.73 7.44 -0.88
CA ALA A 52 -4.05 8.86 -0.77
C ALA A 52 -4.28 9.49 -2.16
N GLU A 53 -3.38 9.23 -3.12
CA GLU A 53 -3.51 9.73 -4.50
C GLU A 53 -4.79 9.22 -5.20
N VAL A 54 -5.14 7.94 -5.00
CA VAL A 54 -6.38 7.38 -5.57
C VAL A 54 -7.62 8.03 -4.95
N LEU A 55 -7.60 8.30 -3.64
CA LEU A 55 -8.72 8.96 -2.95
C LEU A 55 -8.82 10.45 -3.29
N GLU A 56 -7.69 11.15 -3.43
CA GLU A 56 -7.65 12.56 -3.85
C GLU A 56 -8.04 12.74 -5.32
N SER A 57 -7.88 11.69 -6.15
CA SER A 57 -8.36 11.70 -7.54
C SER A 57 -9.88 11.61 -7.68
N GLU A 58 -10.62 11.44 -6.57
CA GLU A 58 -12.06 11.66 -6.55
C GLU A 58 -12.34 13.15 -6.85
N PRO A 59 -13.09 13.47 -7.91
CA PRO A 59 -13.64 14.81 -8.02
C PRO A 59 -14.55 15.01 -6.81
N HIS A 60 -14.25 15.99 -5.96
CA HIS A 60 -15.11 16.37 -4.84
C HIS A 60 -16.56 16.46 -5.31
N ASN A 61 -17.37 15.44 -4.97
CA ASN A 61 -18.82 15.53 -5.09
C ASN A 61 -19.29 16.41 -3.93
N ASN A 62 -19.21 17.73 -4.13
CA ASN A 62 -19.99 18.69 -3.36
C ASN A 62 -21.46 18.48 -3.76
N GLY A 63 -22.13 17.56 -3.09
CA GLY A 63 -23.57 17.35 -3.12
C GLY A 63 -24.14 17.56 -1.73
#